data_AF-A0A4U9CZX5-F1
#
_entry.id   AF-A0A4U9CZX5-F1
#
_cell.length_a   1.000
_cell.length_b   1.000
_cell.length_c   1.000
_cell.angle_alpha   90.00
_cell.angle_beta   90.00
_cell.angle_gamma   90.00
#
_symmetry.space_group_name_H-M   'P 1'
#
loop_
_entity.id
_entity.type
_entity.pdbx_description
1 polymer ?
#
loop_
_entity_poly.entity_id
_entity_poly.type
_entity_poly.pdbx_seq_one_letter_code
_entity_poly.pdbx_strand_id
1 'polypeptide(L)'
;MNHVWGLFSHPNQEMSVIKSENETISHHYTHHVLIMAAVPVICAFIGTTQLGWNFGDGTVIKPSLFTGLALAVLFYAVMLAGVAVMGRVIWWMARSYPQRPSLKRCMVFAGYVATPLFLSGIVALYPLVWLCAFVGTVALFYTGYLLYLGIPNLPEYQS
;
A
#
# COMPACT_ATOMS: atom_id res chain seq x y z
N MET A 1 17.77 -6.90 -5.09
CA MET A 1 17.50 -5.48 -5.46
C MET A 1 17.09 -5.29 -6.93
N ASN A 2 17.09 -6.34 -7.77
CA ASN A 2 16.71 -6.23 -9.19
C ASN A 2 15.27 -6.68 -9.53
N HIS A 3 14.50 -7.22 -8.58
CA HIS A 3 13.13 -7.68 -8.82
C HIS A 3 12.07 -6.55 -8.85
N VAL A 4 12.38 -5.39 -8.25
CA VAL A 4 11.45 -4.24 -8.25
C VAL A 4 11.31 -3.63 -9.66
N TRP A 5 12.38 -3.69 -10.47
CA TRP A 5 12.37 -3.21 -11.86
C TRP A 5 11.76 -4.21 -12.86
N GLY A 6 11.86 -5.52 -12.57
CA GLY A 6 11.27 -6.59 -13.39
C GLY A 6 9.74 -6.55 -13.40
N LEU A 7 9.13 -6.28 -12.24
CA LEU A 7 7.67 -6.19 -12.09
C LEU A 7 7.04 -5.03 -12.87
N PHE A 8 7.79 -3.95 -13.10
CA PHE A 8 7.33 -2.80 -13.90
C PHE A 8 7.48 -3.00 -15.41
N SER A 9 8.31 -3.95 -15.86
CA SER A 9 8.62 -4.15 -17.28
C SER A 9 8.04 -5.43 -17.89
N HIS A 10 7.94 -6.53 -17.13
CA HIS A 10 7.49 -7.84 -17.65
C HIS A 10 6.66 -8.62 -16.61
N PRO A 11 5.40 -8.23 -16.38
CA PRO A 11 4.55 -8.81 -15.32
C PRO A 11 4.22 -10.30 -15.49
N ASN A 12 4.33 -10.84 -16.72
CA ASN A 12 3.96 -12.23 -17.03
C ASN A 12 5.00 -13.28 -16.63
N GLN A 13 6.29 -12.93 -16.51
CA GLN A 13 7.36 -13.92 -16.21
C GLN A 13 7.68 -14.05 -14.71
N GLU A 14 7.46 -13.02 -13.90
CA GLU A 14 7.72 -13.13 -12.45
C GLU A 14 6.62 -13.88 -11.69
N MET A 15 5.39 -13.91 -12.21
CA MET A 15 4.28 -14.66 -11.62
C MET A 15 4.53 -16.17 -11.59
N SER A 16 5.35 -16.71 -12.51
CA SER A 16 5.79 -18.12 -12.50
C SER A 16 6.90 -18.41 -11.48
N VAL A 17 7.73 -17.42 -11.11
CA VAL A 17 8.77 -17.59 -10.07
C VAL A 17 8.14 -17.54 -8.68
N ILE A 18 7.06 -16.78 -8.52
CA ILE A 18 6.23 -16.78 -7.30
C ILE A 18 5.60 -18.16 -7.05
N LYS A 19 5.48 -19.04 -8.06
CA LYS A 19 4.90 -20.38 -7.91
C LYS A 19 5.83 -21.37 -7.16
N SER A 20 7.15 -21.16 -7.18
CA SER A 20 8.11 -22.11 -6.58
C SER A 20 8.58 -21.77 -5.16
N GLU A 21 8.35 -20.55 -4.65
CA GLU A 21 8.74 -20.16 -3.28
C GLU A 21 7.54 -19.97 -2.30
N ASN A 22 6.31 -20.21 -2.76
CA ASN A 22 5.08 -19.69 -2.16
C ASN A 22 4.59 -20.34 -0.85
N GLU A 23 5.22 -21.41 -0.35
CA GLU A 23 4.81 -22.01 0.94
C GLU A 23 5.46 -21.32 2.15
N THR A 24 6.65 -20.73 1.99
CA THR A 24 7.42 -20.13 3.11
C THR A 24 7.26 -18.60 3.20
N ILE A 25 6.79 -17.97 2.11
CA ILE A 25 6.76 -16.51 1.92
C ILE A 25 5.58 -15.82 2.64
N SER A 26 4.46 -16.51 2.86
CA SER A 26 3.24 -15.89 3.41
C SER A 26 3.44 -15.31 4.82
N HIS A 27 4.28 -15.94 5.66
CA HIS A 27 4.56 -15.47 7.01
C HIS A 27 5.57 -14.31 7.03
N HIS A 28 6.57 -14.36 6.15
CA HIS A 28 7.57 -13.29 6.01
C HIS A 28 6.97 -12.00 5.43
N TYR A 29 5.96 -12.10 4.56
CA TYR A 29 5.40 -10.93 3.88
C TYR A 29 4.32 -10.17 4.65
N THR A 30 3.57 -10.82 5.55
CA THR A 30 2.72 -10.07 6.50
C THR A 30 3.54 -9.08 7.30
N HIS A 31 4.77 -9.45 7.68
CA HIS A 31 5.69 -8.55 8.36
C HIS A 31 6.19 -7.42 7.47
N HIS A 32 6.35 -7.67 6.17
CA HIS A 32 6.76 -6.66 5.20
C HIS A 32 5.69 -5.57 5.00
N VAL A 33 4.41 -5.93 4.93
CA VAL A 33 3.30 -4.96 4.83
C VAL A 33 3.24 -4.07 6.07
N LEU A 34 3.42 -4.65 7.26
CA LEU A 34 3.48 -3.88 8.52
C LEU A 34 4.62 -2.85 8.48
N ILE A 35 5.81 -3.25 8.03
CA ILE A 35 6.96 -2.35 7.91
C ILE A 35 6.72 -1.27 6.85
N MET A 36 6.19 -1.63 5.67
CA MET A 36 5.93 -0.67 4.60
C MET A 36 4.86 0.35 4.98
N ALA A 37 3.82 -0.05 5.72
CA ALA A 37 2.82 0.87 6.23
C ALA A 37 3.38 1.84 7.28
N ALA A 38 4.50 1.51 7.95
CA ALA A 38 5.13 2.42 8.92
C ALA A 38 5.86 3.59 8.24
N VAL A 39 6.40 3.40 7.02
CA VAL A 39 7.12 4.44 6.26
C VAL A 39 6.29 5.72 6.08
N PRO A 40 5.07 5.69 5.50
CA PRO A 40 4.25 6.89 5.33
C PRO A 40 3.87 7.53 6.67
N VAL A 41 3.70 6.74 7.74
CA VAL A 41 3.37 7.25 9.08
C VAL A 41 4.52 8.07 9.65
N ILE A 42 5.73 7.54 9.58
CA ILE A 42 6.93 8.20 10.11
C ILE A 42 7.18 9.48 9.30
N CYS A 43 7.09 9.41 7.97
CA CYS A 43 7.21 10.58 7.09
C CYS A 43 6.19 11.66 7.43
N ALA A 44 4.91 11.29 7.58
CA ALA A 44 3.85 12.22 7.94
C ALA A 44 4.02 12.80 9.34
N PHE A 45 4.40 11.99 10.33
CA PHE A 45 4.66 12.46 11.69
C PHE A 45 5.78 13.49 11.72
N ILE A 46 6.93 13.18 11.09
CA ILE A 46 8.08 14.07 11.04
C ILE A 46 7.75 15.35 10.27
N GLY A 47 7.18 15.22 9.07
CA GLY A 47 6.84 16.38 8.24
C GLY A 47 5.87 17.31 8.93
N THR A 48 4.77 16.78 9.48
CA THR A 48 3.73 17.61 10.10
C THR A 48 4.16 18.21 11.43
N THR A 49 4.94 17.52 12.25
CA THR A 49 5.38 18.07 13.55
C THR A 49 6.56 19.04 13.43
N GLN A 50 7.51 18.80 12.51
CA GLN A 50 8.69 19.66 12.36
C GLN A 50 8.45 20.81 11.38
N LEU A 51 7.95 20.51 10.19
CA LEU A 51 7.75 21.50 9.11
C LEU A 51 6.37 22.15 9.19
N GLY A 52 5.33 21.38 9.52
CA GLY A 52 3.96 21.87 9.61
C GLY A 52 3.23 21.86 8.26
N TRP A 53 1.92 21.62 8.30
CA TRP A 53 1.07 21.66 7.13
C TRP A 53 1.06 23.04 6.50
N ASN A 54 1.46 23.13 5.24
CA ASN A 54 1.44 24.36 4.46
C ASN A 54 0.32 24.30 3.42
N PHE A 55 -0.61 25.26 3.49
CA PHE A 55 -1.78 25.33 2.61
C PHE A 55 -1.54 26.16 1.34
N GLY A 56 -0.36 26.79 1.20
CA GLY A 56 0.02 27.60 0.05
C GLY A 56 -0.40 29.07 0.14
N ASP A 57 -1.12 29.46 1.19
CA ASP A 57 -1.55 30.83 1.51
C ASP A 57 -0.66 31.52 2.56
N GLY A 58 0.45 30.88 2.93
CA GLY A 58 1.36 31.32 4.00
C GLY A 58 0.97 30.81 5.38
N THR A 59 -0.17 30.14 5.55
CA THR A 59 -0.55 29.50 6.82
C THR A 59 0.19 28.18 6.98
N VAL A 60 0.84 28.02 8.14
CA VAL A 60 1.54 26.79 8.52
C VAL A 60 0.97 26.28 9.84
N ILE A 61 0.31 25.12 9.80
CA ILE A 61 -0.30 24.49 10.98
C ILE A 61 0.60 23.36 11.48
N LYS A 62 1.12 23.53 12.69
CA LYS A 62 1.97 22.53 13.36
C LYS A 62 1.18 21.86 14.50
N PRO A 63 0.77 20.59 14.38
CA PRO A 63 0.25 19.86 15.51
C PRO A 63 1.30 19.75 16.63
N SER A 64 0.84 19.73 17.88
CA SER A 64 1.71 19.40 19.02
C SER A 64 2.29 18.00 18.85
N LEU A 65 3.44 17.70 19.49
CA LEU A 65 4.04 16.37 19.44
C LEU A 65 3.08 15.27 19.91
N PHE A 66 2.30 15.54 20.97
CA PHE A 66 1.31 14.61 21.48
C PHE A 66 0.19 14.34 20.47
N THR A 67 -0.38 15.41 19.89
CA THR A 67 -1.40 15.29 18.84
C THR A 67 -0.86 14.59 17.60
N GLY A 68 0.37 14.93 17.17
CA GLY A 68 1.04 14.29 16.05
C GLY A 68 1.23 12.80 16.28
N LEU A 69 1.63 12.39 17.48
CA LEU A 69 1.84 10.98 17.81
C LEU A 69 0.52 10.21 17.81
N ALA A 70 -0.55 10.79 18.39
CA ALA A 70 -1.88 10.21 18.37
C ALA A 70 -2.39 10.02 16.92
N LEU A 71 -2.20 11.03 16.07
CA LEU A 71 -2.55 10.95 14.64
C LEU A 71 -1.71 9.92 13.91
N ALA A 72 -0.42 9.78 14.22
CA ALA A 72 0.46 8.79 13.61
C ALA A 72 0.01 7.36 13.93
N VAL A 73 -0.31 7.07 15.20
CA VAL A 73 -0.83 5.76 15.63
C VAL A 73 -2.18 5.47 14.97
N LEU A 74 -3.08 6.44 14.94
CA LEU A 74 -4.38 6.29 14.28
C LEU A 74 -4.22 6.04 12.77
N PHE A 75 -3.35 6.81 12.11
CA PHE A 75 -3.09 6.67 10.67
C PHE A 75 -2.51 5.29 10.33
N TYR A 76 -1.58 4.80 11.15
CA TYR A 76 -1.05 3.44 11.02
C TYR A 76 -2.15 2.38 11.13
N ALA A 77 -3.00 2.48 12.16
CA ALA A 77 -4.11 1.54 12.37
C ALA A 77 -5.11 1.55 11.20
N VAL A 78 -5.45 2.73 10.68
CA VAL A 78 -6.34 2.89 9.53
C VAL A 78 -5.75 2.28 8.26
N MET A 79 -4.44 2.44 8.01
CA MET A 79 -3.78 1.82 6.86
C MET A 79 -3.80 0.30 6.92
N LEU A 80 -3.47 -0.28 8.08
CA LEU A 80 -3.53 -1.73 8.26
C LEU A 80 -4.96 -2.26 8.12
N ALA A 81 -5.95 -1.55 8.67
CA ALA A 81 -7.36 -1.87 8.49
C ALA A 81 -7.76 -1.83 7.01
N GLY A 82 -7.30 -0.82 6.26
CA GLY A 82 -7.54 -0.71 4.82
C GLY A 82 -7.03 -1.92 4.03
N VAL A 83 -5.79 -2.36 4.28
CA VAL A 83 -5.22 -3.56 3.65
C VAL A 83 -6.02 -4.81 4.02
N ALA A 84 -6.40 -4.96 5.29
CA ALA A 84 -7.18 -6.11 5.76
C ALA A 84 -8.58 -6.15 5.12
N VAL A 85 -9.26 -5.01 5.03
CA VAL A 85 -10.56 -4.87 4.35
C VAL A 85 -10.43 -5.21 2.88
N MET A 86 -9.43 -4.65 2.18
CA MET A 86 -9.20 -4.93 0.76
C MET A 86 -8.90 -6.41 0.51
N GLY A 87 -8.05 -7.03 1.33
CA GLY A 87 -7.79 -8.47 1.25
C GLY A 87 -9.06 -9.31 1.44
N ARG A 88 -9.97 -8.88 2.32
CA ARG A 88 -11.26 -9.54 2.53
C ARG A 88 -12.23 -9.35 1.37
N VAL A 89 -12.22 -8.16 0.74
CA VAL A 89 -12.99 -7.89 -0.49
C VAL A 89 -12.51 -8.78 -1.63
N ILE A 90 -11.19 -8.89 -1.85
CA ILE A 90 -10.59 -9.77 -2.87
C ILE A 90 -11.00 -11.24 -2.61
N TRP A 91 -10.88 -11.70 -1.36
CA TRP A 91 -11.29 -13.05 -0.98
C TRP A 91 -12.79 -13.33 -1.13
N TRP A 92 -13.62 -12.30 -0.93
CA TRP A 92 -15.06 -12.38 -1.14
C TRP A 92 -15.41 -12.43 -2.63
N MET A 93 -14.76 -11.63 -3.47
CA MET A 93 -14.90 -11.69 -4.93
C MET A 93 -14.50 -13.06 -5.47
N ALA A 94 -13.47 -13.67 -4.87
CA ALA A 94 -12.99 -14.98 -5.28
C ALA A 94 -13.91 -16.17 -4.89
N ARG A 95 -15.06 -15.92 -4.25
CA ARG A 95 -16.02 -16.97 -3.85
C ARG A 95 -16.62 -17.73 -5.03
N SER A 96 -16.64 -17.12 -6.21
CA SER A 96 -17.24 -17.68 -7.42
C SER A 96 -16.28 -18.55 -8.23
N TYR A 97 -15.00 -18.67 -7.83
CA TYR A 97 -14.01 -19.48 -8.55
C TYR A 97 -13.89 -20.90 -8.01
N PRO A 98 -13.68 -21.89 -8.90
CA PRO A 98 -13.46 -23.29 -8.49
C PRO A 98 -12.24 -23.47 -7.59
N GLN A 99 -11.18 -22.70 -7.83
CA GLN A 99 -9.92 -22.71 -7.07
C GLN A 99 -9.83 -21.43 -6.22
N ARG A 100 -10.47 -21.45 -5.03
CA ARG A 100 -10.52 -20.27 -4.17
C ARG A 100 -9.17 -20.00 -3.49
N PRO A 101 -8.56 -18.81 -3.65
CA PRO A 101 -7.34 -18.44 -2.94
C PRO A 101 -7.60 -18.29 -1.43
N SER A 102 -6.58 -18.57 -0.63
CA SER A 102 -6.66 -18.39 0.82
C SER A 102 -6.74 -16.89 1.19
N LEU A 103 -7.40 -16.57 2.31
CA LEU A 103 -7.53 -15.19 2.80
C LEU A 103 -6.15 -14.54 3.01
N LYS A 104 -5.17 -15.29 3.52
CA LYS A 104 -3.79 -14.82 3.72
C LYS A 104 -3.15 -14.35 2.41
N ARG A 105 -3.33 -15.12 1.33
CA ARG A 105 -2.80 -14.78 0.00
C ARG A 105 -3.47 -13.53 -0.57
N CYS A 106 -4.78 -13.37 -0.36
CA CYS A 106 -5.52 -12.18 -0.75
C CYS A 106 -5.05 -10.92 0.01
N MET A 107 -4.75 -11.05 1.31
CA MET A 107 -4.21 -9.94 2.12
C MET A 107 -2.79 -9.54 1.66
N VAL A 108 -1.94 -10.52 1.35
CA VAL A 108 -0.60 -10.26 0.79
C VAL A 108 -0.71 -9.54 -0.55
N PHE A 109 -1.59 -10.00 -1.44
CA PHE A 109 -1.85 -9.35 -2.72
C PHE A 109 -2.37 -7.90 -2.55
N ALA A 110 -3.32 -7.67 -1.64
CA ALA A 110 -3.79 -6.33 -1.31
C ALA A 110 -2.65 -5.42 -0.83
N GLY A 111 -1.73 -5.95 -0.01
CA GLY A 111 -0.52 -5.25 0.43
C GLY A 111 0.39 -4.86 -0.72
N TYR A 112 0.61 -5.75 -1.71
CA TYR A 112 1.39 -5.44 -2.90
C TYR A 112 0.80 -4.29 -3.70
N VAL A 113 -0.51 -4.31 -3.92
CA VAL A 113 -1.19 -3.28 -4.70
C VAL A 113 -1.23 -1.94 -3.96
N ALA A 114 -1.21 -1.95 -2.62
CA ALA A 114 -1.10 -0.76 -1.78
C ALA A 114 0.32 -0.15 -1.74
N THR A 115 1.36 -0.87 -2.19
CA THR A 115 2.76 -0.40 -2.15
C THR A 115 2.99 0.99 -2.76
N PRO A 116 2.54 1.31 -3.99
CA PRO A 116 2.71 2.65 -4.54
C PRO A 116 2.01 3.73 -3.71
N LEU A 117 0.88 3.41 -3.07
CA LEU A 117 0.21 4.32 -2.14
C LEU A 117 1.04 4.56 -0.87
N PHE A 118 1.67 3.52 -0.31
CA PHE A 118 2.57 3.68 0.83
C PHE A 118 3.82 4.49 0.49
N LEU A 119 4.44 4.22 -0.67
CA LEU A 119 5.60 4.97 -1.15
C LEU A 119 5.27 6.44 -1.41
N SER A 120 4.06 6.74 -1.88
CA SER A 120 3.61 8.12 -2.07
C SER A 120 3.63 8.93 -0.77
N GLY A 121 3.48 8.29 0.39
CA GLY A 121 3.51 8.96 1.68
C GLY A 121 4.88 9.48 2.10
N ILE A 122 5.98 9.15 1.38
CA ILE A 122 7.28 9.80 1.58
C ILE A 122 7.18 11.31 1.32
N VAL A 123 6.30 11.72 0.41
CA VAL A 123 6.03 13.13 0.10
C VAL A 123 5.51 13.90 1.31
N ALA A 124 4.93 13.22 2.31
CA ALA A 124 4.50 13.86 3.55
C ALA A 124 5.66 14.43 4.40
N LEU A 125 6.92 14.12 4.08
CA LEU A 125 8.09 14.83 4.61
C LEU A 125 8.10 16.31 4.21
N TYR A 126 7.50 16.67 3.08
CA TYR A 126 7.25 18.05 2.69
C TYR A 126 5.73 18.27 2.66
N PRO A 127 5.11 18.59 3.81
CA PRO A 127 3.64 18.63 3.99
C PRO A 127 2.99 19.86 3.34
N LEU A 128 3.24 20.04 2.05
CA LEU A 128 2.50 20.93 1.16
C LEU A 128 1.22 20.21 0.76
N VAL A 129 0.07 20.72 1.20
CA VAL A 129 -1.24 20.06 1.01
C VAL A 129 -1.48 19.73 -0.46
N TRP A 130 -1.18 20.67 -1.36
CA TRP A 130 -1.32 20.48 -2.81
C TRP A 130 -0.38 19.41 -3.38
N LEU A 131 0.86 19.35 -2.91
CA LEU A 131 1.83 18.35 -3.34
C LEU A 131 1.41 16.95 -2.89
N CYS A 132 1.03 16.80 -1.61
CA CYS A 132 0.52 15.56 -1.07
C CYS A 132 -0.76 15.11 -1.79
N ALA A 133 -1.69 16.03 -2.07
CA ALA A 133 -2.92 15.73 -2.80
C ALA A 133 -2.64 15.26 -4.23
N PHE A 134 -1.74 15.94 -4.95
CA PHE A 134 -1.37 15.55 -6.31
C PHE A 134 -0.72 14.16 -6.35
N VAL A 135 0.31 13.94 -5.53
CA VAL A 135 1.05 12.66 -5.52
C VAL A 135 0.18 11.52 -4.99
N GLY A 136 -0.62 11.76 -3.95
CA GLY A 136 -1.57 10.79 -3.43
C GLY A 136 -2.63 10.41 -4.47
N THR A 137 -3.11 11.36 -5.26
CA THR A 137 -4.07 11.10 -6.35
C THR A 137 -3.45 10.23 -7.45
N VAL A 138 -2.24 10.57 -7.91
CA VAL A 138 -1.52 9.77 -8.91
C VAL A 138 -1.27 8.35 -8.40
N ALA A 139 -0.84 8.20 -7.14
CA ALA A 139 -0.63 6.91 -6.52
C ALA A 139 -1.93 6.11 -6.38
N LEU A 140 -3.04 6.76 -6.04
CA LEU A 140 -4.35 6.11 -5.95
C LEU A 140 -4.82 5.58 -7.31
N PHE A 141 -4.69 6.37 -8.38
CA PHE A 141 -5.02 5.91 -9.73
C PHE A 141 -4.12 4.75 -10.16
N TYR A 142 -2.83 4.81 -9.84
CA TYR A 142 -1.90 3.73 -10.15
C TYR A 142 -2.20 2.45 -9.35
N THR A 143 -2.50 2.55 -8.07
CA THR A 143 -3.01 1.43 -7.24
C THR A 143 -4.29 0.85 -7.83
N GLY A 144 -5.24 1.70 -8.25
CA GLY A 144 -6.47 1.25 -8.92
C GLY A 144 -6.20 0.53 -10.24
N TYR A 145 -5.26 1.02 -11.04
CA TYR A 145 -4.81 0.36 -12.27
C TYR A 145 -4.18 -1.01 -12.00
N LEU A 146 -3.34 -1.13 -10.97
CA LEU A 146 -2.76 -2.41 -10.54
C LEU A 146 -3.84 -3.39 -10.05
N LEU A 147 -4.87 -2.92 -9.33
CA LEU A 147 -6.01 -3.76 -8.96
C LEU A 147 -6.73 -4.25 -10.23
N TYR A 148 -7.01 -3.36 -11.17
CA TYR A 148 -7.68 -3.69 -12.42
C TYR A 148 -6.91 -4.73 -13.25
N LEU A 149 -5.58 -4.59 -13.35
CA LEU A 149 -4.74 -5.57 -14.05
C LEU A 149 -4.56 -6.88 -13.27
N GLY A 150 -4.52 -6.82 -11.95
CA GLY A 150 -4.23 -8.00 -11.13
C GLY A 150 -5.42 -8.95 -10.99
N ILE A 151 -6.65 -8.46 -11.00
CA ILE A 151 -7.87 -9.30 -10.91
C ILE A 151 -8.01 -10.30 -12.08
N PRO A 152 -7.87 -9.90 -13.37
CA PRO A 152 -8.01 -10.82 -14.51
C PRO A 152 -6.77 -11.69 -14.77
N ASN A 153 -5.60 -11.33 -14.24
CA ASN A 153 -4.33 -12.06 -14.45
C ASN A 153 -3.99 -13.04 -13.31
N LEU A 154 -4.91 -13.26 -12.37
CA LEU A 154 -4.78 -14.37 -11.44
C LEU A 154 -4.88 -15.69 -12.23
N PRO A 155 -3.87 -16.56 -12.22
CA PRO A 155 -3.85 -17.80 -12.99
C PRO A 155 -4.97 -18.78 -12.60
N GLU A 156 -5.66 -18.54 -11.48
CA GLU A 156 -6.85 -19.27 -11.04
C GLU A 156 -8.14 -18.87 -11.81
N TYR A 157 -8.10 -17.80 -12.63
CA TYR A 157 -9.21 -17.32 -13.48
C TYR A 157 -9.14 -17.84 -14.94
N GLN A 158 -8.01 -18.42 -15.36
CA GLN A 158 -7.78 -18.82 -16.76
C GLN A 158 -7.98 -20.31 -17.06
N SER A 159 -8.70 -21.05 -16.21
CA SER A 159 -9.08 -22.45 -16.44
C SER A 159 -10.47 -22.58 -17.04
#